data_AF-A0A9E4FJ19-F1
#
_entry.id   AF-A0A9E4FJ19-F1
#
_cell.length_a   1.000
_cell.length_b   1.000
_cell.length_c   1.000
_cell.angle_alpha   90.00
_cell.angle_beta   90.00
_cell.angle_gamma   90.00
#
_symmetry.space_group_name_H-M   'P 1'
#
loop_
_entity.id
_entity.type
_entity.pdbx_description
1 polymer ?
#
loop_
_entity_poly.entity_id
_entity_poly.type
_entity_poly.pdbx_seq_one_letter_code
_entity_poly.pdbx_strand_id
1 'polypeptide(L)'
;MYDFHTHTFLSDGVLSPVELIRRAFVRGYRAMAVTDHVGMGNLEMVLSTLVKDCQATSARWDICVMPGVEITHVPKEDIDMVARAAKGLGARIVIVHGETVVEPVEPGTNHAAISSSAVDVLAHPGIIEPEDAQLAARNGVFLEISARKGHSLANGHVVKMAHQAGALTVLDSDAHEPDDLLTPELTRKVALGAGLSHEEAHILLERNPRSLLDKLGVPLSPATRM
;
A
#
# COMPACT_ATOMS: atom_id res chain seq x y z
N MET A 1 -7.70 12.32 2.14
CA MET A 1 -6.50 11.64 1.59
C MET A 1 -6.61 10.13 1.77
N TYR A 2 -5.81 9.34 1.06
CA TYR A 2 -5.73 7.88 1.18
C TYR A 2 -4.27 7.46 1.32
N ASP A 3 -4.02 6.34 2.01
CA ASP A 3 -2.67 5.82 2.27
C ASP A 3 -2.77 4.38 2.77
N PHE A 4 -2.36 3.43 1.97
CA PHE A 4 -2.55 2.00 2.19
C PHE A 4 -1.27 1.28 2.63
N HIS A 5 -0.15 1.99 2.75
CA HIS A 5 1.13 1.43 3.15
C HIS A 5 1.70 2.22 4.33
N THR A 6 1.49 1.74 5.55
CA THR A 6 1.99 2.38 6.78
C THR A 6 2.34 1.37 7.85
N HIS A 7 3.32 1.69 8.70
CA HIS A 7 3.93 0.77 9.67
C HIS A 7 3.82 1.27 11.12
N THR A 8 3.84 0.32 12.04
CA THR A 8 3.76 0.52 13.49
C THR A 8 4.92 -0.19 14.17
N PHE A 9 4.99 -0.12 15.50
CA PHE A 9 6.00 -0.87 16.25
C PHE A 9 5.82 -2.40 16.17
N LEU A 10 4.73 -2.89 15.56
CA LEU A 10 4.53 -4.32 15.35
C LEU A 10 5.53 -4.89 14.32
N SER A 11 6.12 -4.03 13.48
CA SER A 11 7.39 -4.28 12.79
C SER A 11 8.47 -3.28 13.21
N ASP A 12 8.51 -2.12 12.56
CA ASP A 12 9.65 -1.20 12.55
C ASP A 12 9.24 0.28 12.45
N GLY A 13 7.93 0.56 12.41
CA GLY A 13 7.40 1.89 12.72
C GLY A 13 7.54 2.23 14.20
N VAL A 14 7.38 3.51 14.55
CA VAL A 14 7.61 3.99 15.93
C VAL A 14 6.32 4.19 16.73
N LEU A 15 5.15 4.05 16.09
CA LEU A 15 3.85 4.35 16.68
C LEU A 15 3.07 3.08 16.99
N SER A 16 2.16 3.15 17.97
CA SER A 16 1.11 2.12 18.10
C SER A 16 0.10 2.22 16.94
N PRO A 17 -0.61 1.12 16.59
CA PRO A 17 -1.66 1.18 15.57
C PRO A 17 -2.69 2.27 15.85
N VAL A 18 -3.20 2.36 17.09
CA VAL A 18 -4.21 3.37 17.47
C VAL A 18 -3.66 4.80 17.37
N GLU A 19 -2.40 5.03 17.75
CA GLU A 19 -1.80 6.36 17.64
C GLU A 19 -1.58 6.78 16.18
N LEU A 20 -1.07 5.87 15.34
CA LEU A 20 -0.90 6.09 13.91
C LEU A 20 -2.23 6.48 13.25
N ILE A 21 -3.28 5.69 13.49
CA ILE A 21 -4.64 5.95 12.99
C ILE A 21 -5.16 7.30 13.49
N ARG A 22 -4.95 7.62 14.77
CA ARG A 22 -5.39 8.90 15.34
C ARG A 22 -4.74 10.09 14.64
N ARG A 23 -3.44 10.01 14.34
CA ARG A 23 -2.70 11.06 13.62
C ARG A 23 -3.18 11.19 12.18
N ALA A 24 -3.39 10.09 11.48
CA ALA A 24 -3.96 10.08 10.13
C ALA A 24 -5.35 10.72 10.09
N PHE A 25 -6.23 10.37 11.04
CA PHE A 25 -7.56 11.00 11.16
C PHE A 25 -7.47 12.52 11.35
N VAL A 26 -6.59 13.00 12.25
CA VAL A 26 -6.39 14.44 12.46
C VAL A 26 -5.86 15.15 11.20
N ARG A 27 -5.12 14.44 10.34
CA ARG A 27 -4.65 14.95 9.04
C ARG A 27 -5.71 14.89 7.92
N GLY A 28 -6.92 14.40 8.18
CA GLY A 28 -8.00 14.35 7.19
C GLY A 28 -7.89 13.18 6.22
N TYR A 29 -7.35 12.06 6.67
CA TYR A 29 -7.39 10.80 5.93
C TYR A 29 -8.83 10.27 5.87
N ARG A 30 -9.27 9.83 4.70
CA ARG A 30 -10.58 9.21 4.46
C ARG A 30 -10.50 7.69 4.60
N ALA A 31 -9.44 7.10 4.06
CA ALA A 31 -9.12 5.71 4.31
C ALA A 31 -7.61 5.54 4.51
N MET A 32 -7.25 4.52 5.28
CA MET A 32 -5.87 4.05 5.38
C MET A 32 -5.79 2.55 5.61
N ALA A 33 -4.61 1.98 5.43
CA ALA A 33 -4.31 0.65 5.94
C ALA A 33 -3.05 0.68 6.80
N VAL A 34 -3.03 -0.22 7.80
CA VAL A 34 -1.86 -0.50 8.62
C VAL A 34 -1.32 -1.85 8.16
N THR A 35 -0.06 -1.89 7.73
CA THR A 35 0.50 -2.96 6.92
C THR A 35 1.93 -3.30 7.37
N ASP A 36 2.10 -3.56 8.66
CA ASP A 36 3.40 -3.95 9.21
C ASP A 36 4.06 -5.11 8.44
N HIS A 37 5.39 -5.13 8.44
CA HIS A 37 6.17 -6.19 7.82
C HIS A 37 5.90 -7.56 8.42
N VAL A 38 5.70 -8.56 7.57
CA VAL A 38 5.45 -9.95 7.99
C VAL A 38 6.23 -10.99 7.19
N GLY A 39 6.51 -12.09 7.89
CA GLY A 39 6.69 -13.43 7.32
C GLY A 39 5.82 -14.43 8.08
N MET A 40 5.96 -15.73 7.81
CA MET A 40 5.13 -16.76 8.46
C MET A 40 5.19 -16.76 10.00
N GLY A 41 6.32 -16.35 10.59
CA GLY A 41 6.55 -16.43 12.03
C GLY A 41 5.80 -15.38 12.87
N ASN A 42 5.53 -14.19 12.33
CA ASN A 42 4.87 -13.09 13.05
C ASN A 42 3.47 -12.76 12.52
N LEU A 43 3.05 -13.37 11.41
CA LEU A 43 1.81 -13.04 10.69
C LEU A 43 0.55 -12.99 11.57
N GLU A 44 0.31 -14.03 12.37
CA GLU A 44 -0.89 -14.12 13.23
C GLU A 44 -0.87 -13.08 14.36
N MET A 45 0.30 -12.82 14.95
CA MET A 45 0.46 -11.83 16.02
C MET A 45 0.12 -10.42 15.51
N VAL A 46 0.69 -10.06 14.36
CA VAL A 46 0.47 -8.76 13.72
C VAL A 46 -1.02 -8.60 13.36
N LEU A 47 -1.58 -9.52 12.58
CA LEU A 47 -2.96 -9.39 12.11
C LEU A 47 -3.99 -9.45 13.23
N SER A 48 -3.80 -10.31 14.24
CA SER A 48 -4.75 -10.37 15.37
C SER A 48 -4.81 -9.07 16.19
N THR A 49 -3.71 -8.31 16.21
CA THR A 49 -3.65 -6.98 16.83
C THR A 49 -4.31 -5.93 15.93
N LEU A 50 -3.88 -5.87 14.66
CA LEU A 50 -4.39 -4.88 13.70
C LEU A 50 -5.89 -5.01 13.46
N VAL A 51 -6.44 -6.22 13.36
CA VAL A 51 -7.89 -6.44 13.16
C VAL A 51 -8.69 -5.80 14.30
N LYS A 52 -8.25 -5.98 15.55
CA LYS A 52 -8.93 -5.41 16.72
C LYS A 52 -8.85 -3.88 16.73
N ASP A 53 -7.67 -3.32 16.51
CA ASP A 53 -7.46 -1.88 16.59
C ASP A 53 -8.11 -1.13 15.41
N CYS A 54 -8.03 -1.67 14.19
CA CYS A 54 -8.70 -1.10 13.03
C CYS A 54 -10.23 -1.11 13.19
N GLN A 55 -10.79 -2.19 13.73
CA GLN A 55 -12.24 -2.28 14.01
C GLN A 55 -12.66 -1.28 15.10
N ALA A 56 -11.91 -1.23 16.22
CA ALA A 56 -12.24 -0.36 17.34
C ALA A 56 -12.17 1.12 16.97
N THR A 57 -11.19 1.52 16.18
CA THR A 57 -10.99 2.90 15.74
C THR A 57 -11.99 3.32 14.66
N SER A 58 -12.22 2.50 13.63
CA SER A 58 -13.19 2.79 12.57
C SER A 58 -14.63 2.86 13.09
N ALA A 59 -14.94 2.20 14.21
CA ALA A 59 -16.24 2.31 14.88
C ALA A 59 -16.44 3.62 15.65
N ARG A 60 -15.38 4.42 15.86
CA ARG A 60 -15.38 5.61 16.73
C ARG A 60 -14.98 6.89 16.00
N TRP A 61 -14.15 6.78 14.97
CA TRP A 61 -13.67 7.91 14.18
C TRP A 61 -14.11 7.74 12.74
N ASP A 62 -14.43 8.85 12.08
CA ASP A 62 -14.84 8.85 10.68
C ASP A 62 -13.63 8.73 9.75
N ILE A 63 -13.00 7.56 9.79
CA ILE A 63 -11.91 7.13 8.93
C ILE A 63 -12.08 5.63 8.67
N CYS A 64 -11.92 5.23 7.41
CA CYS A 64 -11.94 3.83 7.02
C CYS A 64 -10.55 3.21 7.20
N VAL A 65 -10.36 2.38 8.23
CA VAL A 65 -9.06 1.75 8.50
C VAL A 65 -9.10 0.27 8.21
N MET A 66 -8.12 -0.23 7.45
CA MET A 66 -8.01 -1.63 7.08
C MET A 66 -6.79 -2.29 7.76
N PRO A 67 -6.97 -3.46 8.40
CA PRO A 67 -5.84 -4.29 8.77
C PRO A 67 -5.25 -4.91 7.51
N GLY A 68 -3.94 -4.84 7.35
CA GLY A 68 -3.23 -5.50 6.27
C GLY A 68 -1.84 -5.93 6.70
N VAL A 69 -1.02 -6.28 5.71
CA VAL A 69 0.38 -6.64 5.91
C VAL A 69 1.19 -6.19 4.71
N GLU A 70 2.47 -5.94 4.93
CA GLU A 70 3.48 -5.97 3.88
C GLU A 70 4.31 -7.25 4.01
N ILE A 71 4.32 -8.07 2.97
CA ILE A 71 5.19 -9.25 2.90
C ILE A 71 6.57 -8.78 2.47
N THR A 72 7.54 -8.90 3.37
CA THR A 72 8.87 -8.30 3.21
C THR A 72 9.95 -9.36 3.36
N HIS A 73 10.84 -9.48 2.37
CA HIS A 73 11.97 -10.41 2.35
C HIS A 73 11.65 -11.90 2.58
N VAL A 74 10.40 -12.32 2.34
CA VAL A 74 10.03 -13.74 2.22
C VAL A 74 10.59 -14.29 0.90
N PRO A 75 11.07 -15.56 0.83
CA PRO A 75 11.47 -16.18 -0.43
C PRO A 75 10.37 -16.03 -1.48
N LYS A 76 10.71 -15.64 -2.71
CA LYS A 76 9.70 -15.31 -3.72
C LYS A 76 8.71 -16.45 -4.00
N GLU A 77 9.15 -17.71 -3.89
CA GLU A 77 8.30 -18.88 -4.09
C GLU A 77 7.20 -19.02 -3.01
N ASP A 78 7.41 -18.42 -1.83
CA ASP A 78 6.49 -18.50 -0.69
C ASP A 78 5.48 -17.34 -0.63
N ILE A 79 5.63 -16.29 -1.45
CA ILE A 79 4.80 -15.07 -1.40
C ILE A 79 3.30 -15.39 -1.51
N ASP A 80 2.89 -16.23 -2.46
CA ASP A 80 1.47 -16.59 -2.63
C ASP A 80 0.91 -17.33 -1.41
N MET A 81 1.70 -18.23 -0.82
CA MET A 81 1.32 -18.94 0.40
C MET A 81 1.11 -17.96 1.56
N VAL A 82 2.08 -17.06 1.79
CA VAL A 82 2.00 -16.06 2.86
C VAL A 82 0.83 -15.09 2.64
N ALA A 83 0.63 -14.62 1.41
CA ALA A 83 -0.49 -13.74 1.05
C ALA A 83 -1.85 -14.39 1.33
N ARG A 84 -2.03 -15.67 0.96
CA ARG A 84 -3.27 -16.42 1.26
C ARG A 84 -3.46 -16.63 2.76
N ALA A 85 -2.39 -16.95 3.49
CA ALA A 85 -2.45 -17.08 4.93
C ALA A 85 -2.87 -15.76 5.60
N ALA A 86 -2.32 -14.63 5.13
CA ALA A 86 -2.67 -13.30 5.62
C ALA A 86 -4.16 -13.00 5.41
N LYS A 87 -4.71 -13.25 4.21
CA LYS A 87 -6.14 -13.12 3.94
C LYS A 87 -7.00 -13.99 4.86
N GLY A 88 -6.58 -15.24 5.09
CA GLY A 88 -7.26 -16.17 6.00
C GLY A 88 -7.29 -15.71 7.46
N LEU A 89 -6.26 -14.97 7.88
CA LEU A 89 -6.13 -14.38 9.23
C LEU A 89 -6.81 -13.01 9.37
N GLY A 90 -7.45 -12.51 8.31
CA GLY A 90 -8.26 -11.29 8.35
C GLY A 90 -7.62 -10.05 7.73
N ALA A 91 -6.46 -10.19 7.06
CA ALA A 91 -5.92 -9.10 6.24
C ALA A 91 -6.95 -8.67 5.19
N ARG A 92 -7.30 -7.38 5.18
CA ARG A 92 -8.14 -6.78 4.15
C ARG A 92 -7.31 -6.44 2.93
N ILE A 93 -6.11 -5.92 3.12
CA ILE A 93 -5.15 -5.64 2.06
C ILE A 93 -3.85 -6.44 2.29
N VAL A 94 -3.26 -6.94 1.22
CA VAL A 94 -1.93 -7.56 1.23
C VAL A 94 -1.05 -6.80 0.25
N ILE A 95 0.05 -6.27 0.79
CA ILE A 95 1.10 -5.58 0.05
C ILE A 95 2.32 -6.48 0.01
N VAL A 96 3.09 -6.43 -1.08
CA VAL A 96 4.41 -7.07 -1.14
C VAL A 96 5.46 -6.01 -1.36
N HIS A 97 6.54 -6.07 -0.59
CA HIS A 97 7.73 -5.25 -0.75
C HIS A 97 8.40 -5.57 -2.09
N GLY A 98 8.26 -4.69 -3.08
CA GLY A 98 8.81 -4.90 -4.42
C GLY A 98 10.32 -4.70 -4.50
N GLU A 99 10.90 -4.97 -5.68
CA GLU A 99 12.34 -4.89 -5.96
C GLU A 99 12.84 -3.44 -6.07
N THR A 100 12.62 -2.68 -5.00
CA THR A 100 13.09 -1.31 -4.80
C THR A 100 14.57 -1.15 -5.13
N VAL A 101 14.96 0.06 -5.52
CA VAL A 101 16.34 0.39 -5.94
C VAL A 101 17.31 0.63 -4.79
N VAL A 102 16.85 0.57 -3.54
CA VAL A 102 17.66 0.93 -2.35
C VAL A 102 17.89 -0.21 -1.36
N GLU A 103 17.32 -1.41 -1.60
CA GLU A 103 17.38 -2.55 -0.67
C GLU A 103 17.64 -3.88 -1.40
N PRO A 104 18.18 -4.91 -0.70
CA PRO A 104 18.62 -6.16 -1.32
C PRO A 104 17.46 -7.17 -1.46
N VAL A 105 16.43 -6.82 -2.23
CA VAL A 105 15.27 -7.69 -2.48
C VAL A 105 15.63 -8.79 -3.48
N GLU A 106 15.08 -10.00 -3.29
CA GLU A 106 15.35 -11.14 -4.17
C GLU A 106 14.81 -10.89 -5.59
N PRO A 107 15.62 -11.05 -6.66
CA PRO A 107 15.13 -10.92 -8.03
C PRO A 107 14.04 -11.94 -8.37
N GLY A 108 12.97 -11.46 -8.99
CA GLY A 108 11.73 -12.20 -9.27
C GLY A 108 10.63 -12.03 -8.22
N THR A 109 10.87 -11.25 -7.16
CA THR A 109 9.87 -10.89 -6.14
C THR A 109 8.70 -10.13 -6.77
N ASN A 110 8.97 -9.18 -7.66
CA ASN A 110 7.92 -8.42 -8.36
C ASN A 110 6.97 -9.38 -9.10
N HIS A 111 7.54 -10.25 -9.94
CA HIS A 111 6.79 -11.24 -10.72
C HIS A 111 5.98 -12.21 -9.85
N ALA A 112 6.56 -12.70 -8.75
CA ALA A 112 5.88 -13.61 -7.84
C ALA A 112 4.69 -12.92 -7.14
N ALA A 113 4.88 -11.68 -6.68
CA ALA A 113 3.85 -10.88 -6.04
C ALA A 113 2.64 -10.66 -6.96
N ILE A 114 2.88 -10.12 -8.16
CA ILE A 114 1.83 -9.79 -9.13
C ILE A 114 1.18 -11.03 -9.76
N SER A 115 1.79 -12.21 -9.62
CA SER A 115 1.20 -13.49 -10.02
C SER A 115 0.20 -14.06 -8.99
N SER A 116 0.25 -13.60 -7.73
CA SER A 116 -0.66 -14.07 -6.68
C SER A 116 -2.02 -13.38 -6.78
N SER A 117 -3.10 -14.17 -6.73
CA SER A 117 -4.47 -13.64 -6.63
C SER A 117 -4.80 -13.06 -5.25
N ALA A 118 -3.93 -13.25 -4.26
CA ALA A 118 -4.13 -12.77 -2.89
C ALA A 118 -3.40 -11.45 -2.59
N VAL A 119 -2.52 -10.99 -3.50
CA VAL A 119 -1.80 -9.72 -3.40
C VAL A 119 -2.62 -8.60 -4.04
N ASP A 120 -2.65 -7.44 -3.39
CA ASP A 120 -3.43 -6.29 -3.85
C ASP A 120 -2.58 -5.17 -4.44
N VAL A 121 -1.42 -4.92 -3.82
CA VAL A 121 -0.48 -3.85 -4.18
C VAL A 121 0.94 -4.42 -4.20
N LEU A 122 1.70 -4.07 -5.24
CA LEU A 122 3.14 -4.23 -5.28
C LEU A 122 3.78 -2.89 -4.88
N ALA A 123 4.33 -2.82 -3.66
CA ALA A 123 4.96 -1.62 -3.13
C ALA A 123 6.29 -1.34 -3.82
N HIS A 124 6.59 -0.06 -4.03
CA HIS A 124 7.83 0.48 -4.60
C HIS A 124 8.62 -0.51 -5.47
N PRO A 125 8.10 -0.92 -6.65
CA PRO A 125 8.61 -2.05 -7.42
C PRO A 125 9.97 -1.79 -8.10
N GLY A 126 10.58 -0.63 -7.85
CA GLY A 126 11.85 -0.23 -8.44
C GLY A 126 11.80 -0.18 -9.96
N ILE A 127 12.77 -0.83 -10.61
CA ILE A 127 12.86 -0.88 -12.08
C ILE A 127 12.01 -2.04 -12.60
N ILE A 128 10.69 -1.93 -12.44
CA ILE A 128 9.75 -2.96 -12.90
C ILE A 128 9.85 -3.14 -14.43
N GLU A 129 9.87 -4.40 -14.88
CA GLU A 129 9.90 -4.72 -16.30
C GLU A 129 8.52 -4.54 -16.97
N PRO A 130 8.46 -4.24 -18.27
CA PRO A 130 7.20 -4.07 -18.99
C PRO A 130 6.25 -5.27 -18.87
N GLU A 131 6.79 -6.49 -18.90
CA GLU A 131 6.02 -7.73 -18.79
C GLU A 131 5.32 -7.86 -17.44
N ASP A 132 5.99 -7.47 -16.37
CA ASP A 132 5.45 -7.49 -15.01
C ASP A 132 4.40 -6.39 -14.81
N ALA A 133 4.62 -5.20 -15.36
CA ALA A 133 3.61 -4.14 -15.35
C ALA A 133 2.33 -4.57 -16.09
N GLN A 134 2.45 -5.25 -17.23
CA GLN A 134 1.32 -5.81 -17.97
C GLN A 134 0.61 -6.93 -17.20
N LEU A 135 1.36 -7.79 -16.52
CA LEU A 135 0.77 -8.85 -15.72
C LEU A 135 0.05 -8.28 -14.48
N ALA A 136 0.60 -7.25 -13.84
CA ALA A 136 -0.06 -6.50 -12.77
C ALA A 136 -1.41 -5.93 -13.23
N ALA A 137 -1.45 -5.29 -14.42
CA ALA A 137 -2.69 -4.79 -15.01
C ALA A 137 -3.72 -5.90 -15.25
N ARG A 138 -3.30 -7.05 -15.80
CA ARG A 138 -4.18 -8.20 -16.06
C ARG A 138 -4.75 -8.82 -14.77
N ASN A 139 -3.93 -8.91 -13.73
CA ASN A 139 -4.31 -9.52 -12.46
C ASN A 139 -4.96 -8.52 -11.50
N GLY A 140 -5.04 -7.24 -11.89
CA GLY A 140 -5.60 -6.17 -11.06
C GLY A 140 -4.77 -5.87 -9.81
N VAL A 141 -3.46 -6.13 -9.84
CA VAL A 141 -2.53 -5.74 -8.78
C VAL A 141 -2.06 -4.31 -9.03
N PHE A 142 -2.21 -3.45 -8.03
CA PHE A 142 -1.86 -2.05 -8.17
C PHE A 142 -0.35 -1.87 -8.00
N LEU A 143 0.23 -0.91 -8.71
CA LEU A 143 1.63 -0.52 -8.56
C LEU A 143 1.74 0.72 -7.69
N GLU A 144 2.59 0.70 -6.67
CA GLU A 144 2.77 1.84 -5.79
C GLU A 144 3.67 2.92 -6.41
N ILE A 145 3.24 4.17 -6.27
CA ILE A 145 4.06 5.37 -6.39
C ILE A 145 4.40 5.82 -4.96
N SER A 146 5.63 5.60 -4.53
CA SER A 146 5.98 5.78 -3.12
C SER A 146 6.38 7.22 -2.80
N ALA A 147 5.89 7.77 -1.68
CA ALA A 147 6.41 9.02 -1.12
C ALA A 147 7.67 8.82 -0.27
N ARG A 148 8.05 7.57 0.00
CA ARG A 148 9.21 7.24 0.83
C ARG A 148 10.52 7.58 0.16
N LYS A 149 11.41 8.20 0.92
CA LYS A 149 12.77 8.53 0.49
C LYS A 149 13.50 7.26 0.02
N GLY A 150 14.22 7.35 -1.09
CA GLY A 150 14.90 6.20 -1.70
C GLY A 150 13.99 5.45 -2.66
N HIS A 151 12.84 4.93 -2.19
CA HIS A 151 11.84 4.26 -3.04
C HIS A 151 11.32 5.18 -4.14
N SER A 152 11.08 6.45 -3.81
CA SER A 152 10.57 7.46 -4.73
C SER A 152 11.48 7.75 -5.93
N LEU A 153 12.75 7.32 -5.91
CA LEU A 153 13.71 7.53 -7.01
C LEU A 153 13.25 6.84 -8.31
N ALA A 154 12.49 5.75 -8.20
CA ALA A 154 11.99 5.01 -9.35
C ALA A 154 10.60 5.46 -9.83
N ASN A 155 9.93 6.39 -9.13
CA ASN A 155 8.52 6.73 -9.41
C ASN A 155 8.24 7.08 -10.87
N GLY A 156 9.12 7.85 -11.52
CA GLY A 156 8.94 8.20 -12.94
C GLY A 156 8.98 6.99 -13.87
N HIS A 157 9.80 5.98 -13.55
CA HIS A 157 9.82 4.71 -14.28
C HIS A 157 8.54 3.91 -14.02
N VAL A 158 8.12 3.79 -12.75
CA VAL A 158 6.89 3.07 -12.39
C VAL A 158 5.67 3.69 -13.07
N VAL A 159 5.53 5.02 -13.05
CA VAL A 159 4.46 5.75 -13.77
C VAL A 159 4.48 5.41 -15.26
N LYS A 160 5.65 5.49 -15.91
CA LYS A 160 5.79 5.21 -17.34
C LYS A 160 5.37 3.77 -17.67
N MET A 161 5.82 2.79 -16.89
CA MET A 161 5.48 1.38 -17.09
C MET A 161 3.98 1.13 -16.85
N ALA A 162 3.42 1.70 -15.79
CA ALA A 162 2.00 1.57 -15.48
C ALA A 162 1.12 2.14 -16.61
N HIS A 163 1.46 3.33 -17.13
CA HIS A 163 0.75 3.92 -18.27
C HIS A 163 0.83 3.06 -19.53
N GLN A 164 2.02 2.51 -19.84
CA GLN A 164 2.20 1.66 -21.02
C GLN A 164 1.43 0.34 -20.92
N ALA A 165 1.34 -0.23 -19.72
CA ALA A 165 0.64 -1.47 -19.45
C ALA A 165 -0.88 -1.31 -19.20
N GLY A 166 -1.34 -0.09 -18.88
CA GLY A 166 -2.68 0.14 -18.36
C GLY A 166 -2.86 -0.37 -16.91
N ALA A 167 -1.77 -0.47 -16.14
CA ALA A 167 -1.83 -0.86 -14.73
C ALA A 167 -2.34 0.31 -13.88
N LEU A 168 -3.15 0.01 -12.86
CA LEU A 168 -3.58 1.01 -11.89
C LEU A 168 -2.47 1.25 -10.86
N THR A 169 -2.42 2.48 -10.37
CA THR A 169 -1.41 2.93 -9.40
C THR A 169 -2.05 3.50 -8.16
N VAL A 170 -1.39 3.37 -7.01
CA VAL A 170 -1.75 4.07 -5.76
C VAL A 170 -0.55 4.83 -5.24
N LEU A 171 -0.78 5.94 -4.52
CA LEU A 171 0.27 6.69 -3.85
C LEU A 171 0.19 6.44 -2.37
N ASP A 172 1.26 5.93 -1.79
CA ASP A 172 1.33 5.58 -0.38
C ASP A 172 2.62 6.13 0.26
N SER A 173 2.59 6.31 1.58
CA SER A 173 3.70 6.94 2.31
C SER A 173 4.83 5.99 2.66
N ASP A 174 4.50 4.72 2.90
CA ASP A 174 5.38 3.78 3.59
C ASP A 174 5.89 4.40 4.92
N ALA A 175 4.93 4.94 5.70
CA ALA A 175 5.21 5.72 6.89
C ALA A 175 5.67 4.86 8.06
N HIS A 176 6.84 5.19 8.61
CA HIS A 176 7.40 4.57 9.81
C HIS A 176 7.44 5.55 10.99
N GLU A 177 7.59 6.84 10.69
CA GLU A 177 7.59 7.94 11.64
C GLU A 177 6.40 8.90 11.41
N PRO A 178 6.00 9.70 12.43
CA PRO A 178 4.90 10.65 12.27
C PRO A 178 5.06 11.62 11.10
N ASP A 179 6.30 11.99 10.75
CA ASP A 179 6.59 12.97 9.71
C ASP A 179 6.55 12.36 8.31
N ASP A 180 6.53 11.03 8.18
CA ASP A 180 6.36 10.34 6.89
C ASP A 180 4.90 10.39 6.38
N LEU A 181 3.93 10.58 7.29
CA LEU A 181 2.50 10.65 6.92
C LEU A 181 2.25 11.74 5.86
N LEU A 182 1.43 11.42 4.87
CA LEU A 182 1.06 12.30 3.78
C LEU A 182 0.35 13.59 4.22
N THR A 183 0.48 14.59 3.37
CA THR A 183 -0.27 15.84 3.39
C THR A 183 -0.82 16.13 1.99
N PRO A 184 -1.87 16.97 1.85
CA PRO A 184 -2.42 17.30 0.53
C PRO A 184 -1.38 17.96 -0.38
N GLU A 185 -0.47 18.74 0.21
CA GLU A 185 0.62 19.36 -0.54
C GLU A 185 1.67 18.33 -0.99
N LEU A 186 2.10 17.44 -0.08
CA LEU A 186 3.10 16.41 -0.38
C LEU A 186 2.62 15.44 -1.46
N THR A 187 1.40 14.93 -1.34
CA THR A 187 0.81 14.01 -2.33
C THR A 187 0.80 14.61 -3.74
N ARG A 188 0.40 15.88 -3.88
CA ARG A 188 0.44 16.59 -5.16
C ARG A 188 1.87 16.76 -5.67
N LYS A 189 2.83 17.11 -4.80
CA LYS A 189 4.25 17.26 -5.18
C LYS A 189 4.85 15.95 -5.67
N VAL A 190 4.58 14.83 -4.98
CA VAL A 190 5.06 13.50 -5.38
C VAL A 190 4.45 13.09 -6.72
N ALA A 191 3.13 13.24 -6.91
CA ALA A 191 2.46 12.90 -8.16
C ALA A 191 3.03 13.68 -9.37
N LEU A 192 3.13 15.01 -9.25
CA LEU A 192 3.68 15.86 -10.31
C LEU A 192 5.18 15.61 -10.51
N GLY A 193 5.93 15.37 -9.42
CA GLY A 193 7.35 15.05 -9.46
C GLY A 193 7.65 13.70 -10.13
N ALA A 194 6.71 12.75 -10.07
CA ALA A 194 6.77 11.50 -10.80
C ALA A 194 6.48 11.65 -12.31
N GLY A 195 6.18 12.87 -12.78
CA GLY A 195 5.94 13.17 -14.19
C GLY A 195 4.46 13.09 -14.61
N LEU A 196 3.53 12.96 -13.68
CA LEU A 196 2.09 12.98 -13.97
C LEU A 196 1.61 14.40 -14.30
N SER A 197 0.68 14.50 -15.23
CA SER A 197 -0.12 15.70 -15.46
C SER A 197 -1.08 15.96 -14.28
N HIS A 198 -1.74 17.12 -14.27
CA HIS A 198 -2.72 17.45 -13.23
C HIS A 198 -3.93 16.52 -13.24
N GLU A 199 -4.35 16.05 -14.42
CA GLU A 199 -5.46 15.12 -14.56
C GLU A 199 -5.07 13.73 -14.06
N GLU A 200 -3.89 13.23 -14.45
CA GLU A 200 -3.38 11.94 -13.99
C GLU A 200 -3.09 11.96 -12.48
N ALA A 201 -2.59 13.07 -11.94
CA ALA A 201 -2.45 13.24 -10.49
C ALA A 201 -3.81 13.17 -9.78
N HIS A 202 -4.87 13.73 -10.35
CA HIS A 202 -6.23 13.57 -9.78
C HIS A 202 -6.69 12.11 -9.84
N ILE A 203 -6.39 11.38 -10.92
CA ILE A 203 -6.69 9.94 -11.03
C ILE A 203 -5.96 9.15 -9.94
N LEU A 204 -4.66 9.37 -9.78
CA LEU A 204 -3.82 8.73 -8.75
C LEU A 204 -4.31 9.03 -7.33
N LEU A 205 -4.70 10.27 -7.04
CA LEU A 205 -5.01 10.71 -5.68
C LEU A 205 -6.48 10.51 -5.27
N GLU A 206 -7.41 10.40 -6.21
CA GLU A 206 -8.84 10.32 -5.91
C GLU A 206 -9.54 9.11 -6.52
N ARG A 207 -9.23 8.73 -7.77
CA ARG A 207 -9.95 7.64 -8.45
C ARG A 207 -9.37 6.28 -8.13
N ASN A 208 -8.06 6.09 -8.31
CA ASN A 208 -7.43 4.79 -8.10
C ASN A 208 -7.56 4.27 -6.66
N PRO A 209 -7.42 5.10 -5.60
CA PRO A 209 -7.67 4.66 -4.23
C PRO A 209 -9.09 4.14 -4.00
N ARG A 210 -10.09 4.76 -4.65
CA ARG A 210 -11.48 4.29 -4.61
C ARG A 210 -11.66 2.97 -5.36
N SER A 211 -11.02 2.83 -6.52
CA SER A 211 -10.99 1.56 -7.25
C SER A 211 -10.36 0.43 -6.44
N LEU A 212 -9.29 0.72 -5.68
CA LEU A 212 -8.69 -0.25 -4.76
C LEU A 212 -9.68 -0.61 -3.64
N LEU A 213 -10.31 0.36 -2.99
CA LEU A 213 -11.33 0.12 -1.97
C LEU A 213 -12.51 -0.72 -2.48
N ASP A 214 -12.98 -0.44 -3.70
CA ASP A 214 -14.04 -1.22 -4.35
C ASP A 214 -13.59 -2.67 -4.62
N LYS A 215 -12.35 -2.87 -5.10
CA LYS A 215 -11.74 -4.22 -5.25
C LYS A 215 -11.71 -4.97 -3.92
N LEU A 216 -11.36 -4.28 -2.83
CA LEU A 216 -11.29 -4.85 -1.49
C LEU A 216 -12.67 -5.08 -0.84
N GLY A 217 -13.76 -4.59 -1.46
CA GLY A 217 -15.10 -4.66 -0.89
C GLY A 217 -15.29 -3.79 0.36
N VAL A 218 -14.52 -2.70 0.48
CA VAL A 218 -14.52 -1.81 1.64
C VAL A 218 -15.12 -0.45 1.25
N PRO A 219 -16.44 -0.23 1.46
CA PRO A 219 -17.07 1.02 1.06
C PRO A 219 -16.64 2.18 1.97
N LEU A 220 -16.35 3.35 1.39
CA LEU A 220 -16.22 4.59 2.15
C LEU A 220 -17.56 4.94 2.83
N SER A 221 -17.48 5.38 4.09
CA SER A 221 -18.62 5.89 4.84
C SER A 221 -19.25 7.06 4.06
N PRO A 222 -20.58 7.29 4.14
CA PRO A 222 -21.20 8.44 3.50
C PRO A 222 -20.57 9.78 3.91
N ALA A 223 -20.03 9.87 5.14
CA ALA A 223 -19.37 11.06 5.66
C ALA A 223 -17.96 11.27 5.08
N THR A 224 -17.28 10.19 4.64
CA THR A 224 -15.99 10.24 3.93
C THR A 224 -16.11 10.36 2.40
N ARG A 225 -17.32 10.51 1.84
CA ARG A 225 -17.53 10.69 0.38
C ARG A 225 -17.46 12.15 -0.11
N MET A 226 -17.54 13.12 0.80
CA MET A 226 -17.39 14.56 0.52
C MET A 226 -15.92 14.96 0.45
#